data_AF-A0A9D4HZZ8-F1
#
_entry.id   AF-A0A9D4HZZ8-F1
#
_cell.length_a   1.000
_cell.length_b   1.000
_cell.length_c   1.000
_cell.angle_alpha   90.00
_cell.angle_beta   90.00
_cell.angle_gamma   90.00
#
_symmetry.space_group_name_H-M   'P 1'
#
loop_
_entity.id
_entity.type
_entity.pdbx_description
1 polymer ?
#
loop_
_entity_poly.entity_id
_entity_poly.type
_entity_poly.pdbx_seq_one_letter_code
_entity_poly.pdbx_strand_id
1 'polypeptide(L)'
;MSSRNMSLGLVRVNFDPPQTLMLISGLGPKLARIIVHLRQESGNLDLDTLEVLIRRPLSVRELDQLDFTENPMLATASQASGTDDDYID
;
A
#
# COMPACT_ATOMS: atom_id res chain seq x y z
N MET A 1 -7.62 21.11 17.18
CA MET A 1 -6.16 21.21 16.95
C MET A 1 -5.76 20.13 15.96
N SER A 2 -5.87 20.41 14.65
CA SER A 2 -5.45 19.45 13.62
C SER A 2 -4.04 19.81 13.23
N SER A 3 -3.07 19.16 13.89
CA SER A 3 -1.65 19.30 13.57
C SER A 3 -1.43 18.88 12.13
N ARG A 4 -1.39 19.86 11.23
CA ARG A 4 -0.76 19.75 9.91
C ARG A 4 0.72 19.55 10.16
N ASN A 5 1.11 18.31 10.43
CA ASN A 5 2.50 17.93 10.48
C ASN A 5 3.04 18.12 9.07
N MET A 6 3.79 19.21 8.86
CA MET A 6 4.67 19.40 7.71
C MET A 6 5.84 18.41 7.83
N SER A 7 5.54 17.11 7.86
CA SER A 7 6.52 16.08 7.52
C SER A 7 6.75 16.24 6.02
N LEU A 8 8.01 16.27 5.58
CA LEU A 8 8.36 15.81 4.23
C LEU A 8 7.78 14.39 4.13
N GLY A 9 6.55 14.32 3.59
CA GLY A 9 5.56 13.33 4.01
C GLY A 9 5.98 11.92 3.64
N LEU A 10 5.84 11.00 4.59
CA LEU A 10 5.96 9.57 4.35
C LEU A 10 5.20 9.21 3.06
N VAL A 11 5.83 8.45 2.18
CA VAL A 11 5.17 7.95 0.98
C VAL A 11 4.20 6.86 1.40
N ARG A 12 2.91 7.15 1.24
CA ARG A 12 1.82 6.25 1.65
C ARG A 12 1.52 5.28 0.53
N VAL A 13 2.06 4.07 0.62
CA VAL A 13 2.05 3.06 -0.46
C VAL A 13 0.61 2.74 -0.91
N ASN A 14 -0.33 2.68 0.03
CA ASN A 14 -1.73 2.32 -0.23
C ASN A 14 -2.64 3.51 -0.59
N PHE A 15 -2.12 4.75 -0.60
CA PHE A 15 -2.91 5.96 -0.85
C PHE A 15 -2.36 6.81 -1.99
N ASP A 16 -1.06 7.01 -2.01
CA ASP A 16 -0.45 8.04 -2.83
C ASP A 16 -0.48 7.69 -4.33
N PRO A 17 -0.53 8.70 -5.21
CA PRO A 17 -0.58 8.49 -6.65
C PRO A 17 0.78 8.06 -7.21
N PRO A 18 0.83 7.56 -8.46
CA PRO A 18 2.09 7.08 -9.07
C PRO A 18 3.23 8.09 -9.02
N GLN A 19 2.94 9.39 -9.15
CA GLN A 19 3.94 10.45 -9.15
C GLN A 19 4.67 10.55 -7.80
N THR A 20 3.96 10.31 -6.69
CA THR A 20 4.56 10.32 -5.35
C THR A 20 5.29 8.99 -5.07
N LEU A 21 4.76 7.86 -5.55
CA LEU A 21 5.42 6.56 -5.42
C LEU A 21 6.78 6.51 -6.13
N MET A 22 6.98 7.32 -7.16
CA MET A 22 8.28 7.47 -7.84
C MET A 22 9.38 8.08 -6.96
N LEU A 23 9.03 8.66 -5.80
CA LEU A 23 10.02 9.15 -4.82
C LEU A 23 10.74 7.99 -4.11
N ILE A 24 10.17 6.79 -4.15
CA ILE A 24 10.80 5.59 -3.60
C ILE A 24 11.94 5.19 -4.54
N SER A 25 13.15 5.09 -3.99
CA SER A 25 14.34 4.75 -4.78
C SER A 25 14.16 3.40 -5.50
N GLY A 26 14.41 3.37 -6.81
CA GLY A 26 14.18 2.18 -7.64
C GLY A 26 12.77 2.02 -8.21
N LEU A 27 11.81 2.88 -7.82
CA LEU A 27 10.49 2.93 -8.46
C LEU A 27 10.46 3.91 -9.63
N GLY A 28 10.61 3.36 -10.83
CA GLY A 28 10.35 4.11 -12.06
C GLY A 28 8.85 4.31 -12.33
N PRO A 29 8.49 5.15 -13.32
CA PRO A 29 7.10 5.45 -13.69
C PRO A 29 6.26 4.19 -13.98
N LYS A 30 6.89 3.17 -14.55
CA LYS A 30 6.25 1.89 -14.87
C LYS A 30 5.86 1.13 -13.61
N LEU A 31 6.77 0.97 -12.66
CA LEU A 31 6.50 0.23 -11.43
C LEU A 31 5.52 0.99 -10.52
N ALA A 32 5.60 2.32 -10.46
CA ALA A 32 4.64 3.13 -9.73
C ALA A 32 3.19 2.94 -10.22
N ARG A 33 2.99 2.83 -11.54
CA ARG A 33 1.66 2.50 -12.11
C ARG A 33 1.23 1.08 -11.77
N ILE A 34 2.15 0.12 -11.81
CA ILE A 34 1.89 -1.28 -11.45
C ILE A 34 1.45 -1.38 -9.99
N ILE A 35 2.08 -0.65 -9.07
CA ILE A 35 1.68 -0.60 -7.66
C ILE A 35 0.25 -0.12 -7.50
N VAL A 36 -0.12 0.99 -8.16
CA VAL A 36 -1.49 1.51 -8.09
C VAL A 36 -2.49 0.53 -8.69
N HIS A 37 -2.13 -0.19 -9.75
CA HIS A 37 -3.01 -1.20 -10.33
C HIS A 37 -3.15 -2.42 -9.42
N LEU A 38 -2.04 -2.98 -8.93
CA LEU A 38 -2.03 -4.13 -8.02
C LEU A 38 -2.84 -3.85 -6.76
N ARG A 39 -2.70 -2.66 -6.17
CA ARG A 39 -3.45 -2.35 -4.95
C ARG A 39 -4.95 -2.19 -5.18
N GLN A 40 -5.36 -1.88 -6.41
CA GLN A 40 -6.77 -1.83 -6.80
C GLN A 40 -7.34 -3.24 -7.06
N GLU A 41 -6.52 -4.16 -7.55
CA GLU A 41 -6.94 -5.53 -7.87
C GLU A 41 -6.87 -6.47 -6.66
N SER A 42 -5.80 -6.36 -5.86
CA SER A 42 -5.47 -7.30 -4.77
C SER A 42 -5.64 -6.73 -3.37
N GLY A 43 -5.88 -5.41 -3.26
CA GLY A 43 -6.04 -4.71 -1.99
C GLY A 43 -4.76 -4.08 -1.45
N ASN A 44 -4.65 -3.92 -0.13
CA ASN A 44 -3.50 -3.26 0.48
C ASN A 44 -2.21 -4.04 0.18
N LEU A 45 -1.13 -3.30 -0.09
CA LEU A 45 0.19 -3.86 -0.30
C LEU A 45 1.00 -3.83 0.97
N ASP A 46 1.74 -4.90 1.19
CA ASP A 46 2.72 -5.08 2.24
C ASP A 46 4.16 -4.78 1.75
N LEU A 47 5.09 -4.81 2.71
CA LEU A 47 6.51 -4.57 2.46
C LEU A 47 7.11 -5.61 1.50
N ASP A 48 6.84 -6.90 1.72
CA ASP A 48 7.37 -7.99 0.89
C ASP A 48 6.99 -7.79 -0.59
N THR A 49 5.73 -7.45 -0.85
CA THR A 49 5.24 -7.17 -2.20
C THR A 49 6.01 -6.02 -2.85
N LEU A 50 6.28 -4.95 -2.09
CA LEU A 50 7.06 -3.83 -2.59
C LEU A 50 8.51 -4.22 -2.91
N GLU A 51 9.17 -4.98 -2.03
CA GLU A 51 10.54 -5.47 -2.22
C GLU A 51 10.68 -6.40 -3.43
N VAL A 52 9.69 -7.27 -3.64
CA VAL A 52 9.61 -8.14 -4.83
C VAL A 52 9.51 -7.31 -6.12
N LEU A 53 8.71 -6.24 -6.11
CA LEU A 53 8.53 -5.37 -7.28
C LEU A 53 9.80 -4.60 -7.66
N ILE A 54 10.51 -4.06 -6.66
CA ILE A 54 11.77 -3.35 -6.88
C ILE A 54 12.98 -4.30 -7.00
N ARG A 55 12.76 -5.60 -6.79
CA ARG A 55 13.76 -6.69 -6.85
C ARG A 55 14.95 -6.47 -5.92
N ARG A 56 14.71 -5.87 -4.76
CA ARG A 56 15.72 -5.65 -3.73
C ARG A 56 15.07 -5.43 -2.36
N PRO A 57 15.79 -5.72 -1.27
CA PRO A 57 15.37 -5.30 0.05
C PRO A 57 15.46 -3.77 0.19
N LEU A 58 14.55 -3.20 0.97
CA LEU A 58 14.57 -1.80 1.37
C LEU A 58 15.46 -1.63 2.61
N SER A 59 16.25 -0.57 2.62
CA SER A 59 17.04 -0.23 3.80
C SER A 59 16.18 0.39 4.89
N VAL A 60 16.63 0.33 6.16
CA VAL A 60 15.91 0.92 7.31
C VAL A 60 15.57 2.41 7.08
N ARG A 61 16.46 3.15 6.41
CA ARG A 61 16.23 4.56 6.08
C ARG A 61 15.12 4.77 5.05
N GLU A 62 14.95 3.82 4.14
CA GLU A 62 13.86 3.86 3.17
C GLU A 62 12.55 3.47 3.83
N LEU A 63 12.57 2.45 4.69
CA LEU A 63 11.39 2.05 5.47
C LEU A 63 10.87 3.19 6.36
N ASP A 64 11.76 3.98 6.96
CA ASP A 64 11.40 5.16 7.76
C ASP A 64 10.70 6.26 6.93
N GLN A 65 10.76 6.17 5.59
CA GLN A 65 10.10 7.09 4.67
C GLN A 65 8.81 6.54 4.06
N LEU A 66 8.44 5.29 4.39
CA LEU A 66 7.27 4.62 3.84
C LEU A 66 6.18 4.45 4.90
N ASP A 67 4.93 4.60 4.47
CA ASP A 67 3.76 4.30 5.27
C ASP A 67 2.91 3.24 4.56
N PHE A 68 2.75 2.10 5.24
CA PHE A 68 1.96 0.95 4.78
C PHE A 68 0.58 0.87 5.45
N THR A 69 0.11 1.97 6.07
CA THR A 69 -1.25 2.05 6.63
C THR A 69 -2.26 1.49 5.64
N GLU A 70 -3.16 0.64 6.14
CA GLU A 70 -4.20 0.02 5.33
C GLU A 70 -5.19 1.07 4.83
N ASN A 71 -5.50 1.01 3.54
CA ASN A 71 -6.54 1.78 2.92
C ASN A 71 -7.85 0.96 2.92
N PRO A 72 -8.85 1.31 3.74
CA PRO A 72 -10.10 0.57 3.82
C PRO A 72 -10.91 0.65 2.51
N MET A 73 -10.62 1.60 1.61
CA MET A 73 -11.26 1.70 0.30
C MET A 73 -10.69 0.72 -0.72
N LEU A 74 -9.49 0.17 -0.47
CA LEU A 74 -8.87 -0.87 -1.30
C LEU A 74 -9.24 -2.28 -0.85
N ALA A 75 -9.96 -2.42 0.26
CA ALA A 75 -10.50 -3.71 0.69
C ALA A 75 -11.60 -4.15 -0.28
N THR A 76 -11.23 -4.74 -1.40
CA THR A 76 -12.17 -5.34 -2.35
C THR A 76 -12.35 -6.84 -2.04
N ALA A 77 -13.57 -7.13 -1.59
CA ALA A 77 -14.39 -8.29 -1.95
C ALA A 77 -14.03 -9.70 -1.42
N SER A 78 -13.06 -9.90 -0.53
CA SER A 78 -12.78 -11.26 0.02
C SER A 78 -13.24 -11.50 1.47
N GLN A 79 -13.87 -10.54 2.14
CA GLN A 79 -14.39 -10.71 3.52
C GLN A 79 -15.89 -10.46 3.71
N ALA A 80 -16.66 -10.32 2.63
CA ALA A 80 -18.14 -10.33 2.69
C ALA A 80 -18.74 -11.74 2.52
N SER A 81 -17.94 -12.78 2.77
CA SER A 81 -18.37 -14.19 2.78
C SER A 81 -17.99 -14.83 4.11
N GLY A 82 -18.34 -14.15 5.20
CA GLY A 82 -18.65 -14.86 6.45
C GLY A 82 -20.01 -15.52 6.24
N THR A 83 -20.01 -16.72 5.67
CA THR A 83 -21.13 -17.63 5.74
C THR A 83 -21.31 -17.99 7.22
N ASP A 84 -22.15 -17.25 7.94
CA ASP A 84 -22.69 -17.73 9.20
C ASP A 84 -23.85 -18.67 8.83
N ASP A 85 -23.44 -19.86 8.40
CA ASP A 85 -24.29 -21.05 8.30
C ASP A 85 -24.49 -21.57 9.74
N ASP A 86 -25.25 -20.84 10.56
CA ASP A 86 -25.75 -21.38 11.82
C ASP A 86 -27.13 -21.98 11.57
N TYR A 87 -27.10 -23.19 10.99
CA TYR A 87 -28.22 -24.11 10.90
C TYR A 87 -28.32 -24.88 12.21
N ILE A 88 -29.05 -24.39 13.23
CA ILE A 88 -29.71 -25.12 14.35
C ILE A 88 -30.82 -24.15 14.87
N ASP A 89 -32.13 -24.44 14.91
CA ASP A 89 -32.91 -25.61 15.37
C ASP A 89 -34.24 -25.71 14.58
#